data_AF-A0A916NLE5-F1
#
_entry.id   AF-A0A916NLE5-F1
#
_cell.length_a   1.000
_cell.length_b   1.000
_cell.length_c   1.000
_cell.angle_alpha   90.00
_cell.angle_beta   90.00
_cell.angle_gamma   90.00
#
_symmetry.space_group_name_H-M   'P 1'
#
loop_
_entity.id
_entity.type
_entity.pdbx_description
1 polymer ?
#
loop_
_entity_poly.entity_id
_entity_poly.type
_entity_poly.pdbx_seq_one_letter_code
_entity_poly.pdbx_strand_id
1 'polypeptide(L)'
;MTTLPMLQCRYFASGECRSCALIETPYDAQLAAKEARCRALLPGAPEAVWLPAFSGGDRGFRNRAKLVVGGTGGRPGGIRLGILGPSGEGVDLRECAIQAPEIAAAIPVLAAFLERTALAPYDVPARRGELKFVHVTLAPSGELMLRFVTRTEHGLTTIRARLGELRALLPQAAVISVNLLPEHRAVLEGEREELLHGSALRMDLGPVALHLRPQSFFQTNTVVARELYGQVASWVAGCSPASVWDLYCGVGGFALHVAAPGRAVLGVELSAAAVDSARRSAREAGLPARFEAADATEFALAAAPEELPELVIVNPPRRGIGEVLAAFLEGSGVPRVVYSSCNPESLAKDLAAMPSYALREARVFDMFPHTSHLEVAVLLERVGG
;
A
#
# COMPACT_ATOMS: atom_id res chain seq x y z
N MET A 1 10.98 -24.72 -14.44
CA MET A 1 10.89 -23.28 -14.12
C MET A 1 12.19 -22.66 -14.57
N THR A 2 12.15 -21.80 -15.59
CA THR A 2 13.35 -21.10 -16.07
C THR A 2 13.72 -20.06 -15.02
N THR A 3 14.88 -20.22 -14.38
CA THR A 3 15.40 -19.24 -13.42
C THR A 3 15.57 -17.91 -14.16
N LEU A 4 14.83 -16.89 -13.72
CA LEU A 4 15.02 -15.54 -14.23
C LEU A 4 16.47 -15.13 -13.95
N PRO A 5 17.18 -14.52 -14.91
CA PRO A 5 18.51 -14.01 -14.65
C PRO A 5 18.46 -13.02 -13.48
N MET A 6 19.50 -13.00 -12.66
CA MET A 6 19.57 -12.08 -11.52
C MET A 6 19.42 -10.62 -11.97
N LEU A 7 18.76 -9.81 -11.15
CA LEU A 7 18.57 -8.39 -11.45
C LEU A 7 19.88 -7.63 -11.29
N GLN A 8 20.39 -7.12 -12.40
CA GLN A 8 21.54 -6.22 -12.41
C GLN A 8 21.04 -4.78 -12.22
N CYS A 9 21.42 -4.15 -11.11
CA CYS A 9 21.08 -2.77 -10.80
C CYS A 9 22.34 -1.95 -10.58
N ARG A 10 22.63 -1.01 -11.49
CA ARG A 10 23.82 -0.16 -11.40
C ARG A 10 23.90 0.63 -10.09
N TYR A 11 22.75 1.09 -9.57
CA TYR A 11 22.68 1.89 -8.34
C TYR A 11 23.03 1.08 -7.10
N PHE A 12 22.74 -0.22 -7.11
CA PHE A 12 23.15 -1.11 -6.05
C PHE A 12 24.65 -1.41 -6.15
N ALA A 13 25.15 -1.70 -7.37
CA ALA A 13 26.55 -1.97 -7.63
C ALA A 13 27.46 -0.77 -7.27
N SER A 14 27.02 0.46 -7.56
CA SER A 14 27.73 1.70 -7.21
C SER A 14 27.57 2.11 -5.73
N GLY A 15 26.67 1.46 -4.99
CA GLY A 15 26.35 1.81 -3.60
C GLY A 15 25.48 3.05 -3.41
N GLU A 16 24.97 3.63 -4.49
CA GLU A 16 24.08 4.81 -4.46
C GLU A 16 22.68 4.49 -3.92
N CYS A 17 22.23 3.23 -4.03
CA CYS A 17 20.94 2.77 -3.50
C CYS A 17 21.06 1.39 -2.86
N ARG A 18 20.57 1.27 -1.62
CA ARG A 18 20.52 0.01 -0.85
C ARG A 18 19.11 -0.45 -0.51
N SER A 19 18.08 0.12 -1.17
CA SER A 19 16.68 -0.23 -0.90
C SER A 19 16.33 -1.69 -1.24
N CYS A 20 17.05 -2.31 -2.18
CA CYS A 20 16.89 -3.71 -2.57
C CYS A 20 17.98 -4.58 -1.93
N ALA A 21 17.91 -4.78 -0.61
CA ALA A 21 18.96 -5.43 0.19
C ALA A 21 19.25 -6.89 -0.21
N LEU A 22 18.31 -7.58 -0.86
CA LEU A 22 18.46 -8.99 -1.27
C LEU A 22 18.70 -9.17 -2.78
N ILE A 23 18.99 -8.09 -3.53
CA ILE A 23 19.07 -8.14 -5.00
C ILE A 23 20.14 -9.12 -5.54
N GLU A 24 21.17 -9.40 -4.74
CA GLU A 24 22.23 -10.36 -5.06
C GLU A 24 21.87 -11.82 -4.68
N THR A 25 20.74 -12.03 -4.03
CA THR A 25 20.21 -13.37 -3.74
C THR A 25 19.30 -13.82 -4.89
N PRO A 26 19.46 -15.05 -5.43
CA PRO A 26 18.52 -15.61 -6.41
C PRO A 26 17.07 -15.47 -5.95
N TYR A 27 16.18 -15.05 -6.85
CA TYR A 27 14.83 -14.62 -6.48
C TYR A 27 13.99 -15.76 -5.86
N ASP A 28 14.13 -16.97 -6.37
CA ASP A 28 13.54 -18.18 -5.81
C ASP A 28 14.01 -18.46 -4.38
N ALA A 29 15.31 -18.27 -4.10
CA ALA A 29 15.87 -18.38 -2.77
C ALA A 29 15.35 -17.28 -1.82
N GLN A 30 15.11 -16.05 -2.32
CA GLN A 30 14.47 -15.01 -1.52
C GLN A 30 13.07 -15.41 -1.09
N LEU A 31 12.26 -15.94 -2.02
CA LEU A 31 10.88 -16.34 -1.74
C LEU A 31 10.83 -17.51 -0.75
N ALA A 32 11.65 -18.53 -0.97
CA ALA A 32 11.76 -19.68 -0.07
C ALA A 32 12.21 -19.26 1.35
N ALA A 33 13.15 -18.32 1.46
CA ALA A 33 13.59 -17.79 2.75
C ALA A 33 12.49 -16.99 3.47
N LYS A 34 11.69 -16.21 2.73
CA LYS A 34 10.52 -15.49 3.29
C LYS A 34 9.47 -16.48 3.82
N GLU A 35 9.15 -17.52 3.05
CA GLU A 35 8.22 -18.58 3.48
C GLU A 35 8.73 -19.31 4.72
N ALA A 36 10.00 -19.74 4.72
CA ALA A 36 10.60 -20.43 5.85
C ALA A 36 10.62 -19.55 7.10
N ARG A 37 10.97 -18.26 6.99
CA ARG A 37 10.93 -17.32 8.12
C ARG A 37 9.50 -17.17 8.66
N CYS A 38 8.52 -17.01 7.78
CA CYS A 38 7.13 -16.85 8.19
C CYS A 38 6.62 -18.11 8.92
N ARG A 39 6.89 -19.30 8.38
CA ARG A 39 6.55 -20.59 9.02
C ARG A 39 7.19 -20.75 10.40
N ALA A 40 8.45 -20.36 10.55
CA ALA A 40 9.16 -20.47 11.81
C ALA A 40 8.64 -19.51 12.90
N LEU A 41 8.04 -18.38 12.51
CA LEU A 41 7.53 -17.36 13.44
C LEU A 41 6.11 -17.65 13.95
N LEU A 42 5.24 -18.23 13.11
CA LEU A 42 3.81 -18.31 13.42
C LEU A 42 3.47 -19.50 14.32
N PRO A 43 2.75 -19.30 15.45
CA PRO A 43 2.23 -20.41 16.24
C PRO A 43 1.22 -21.24 15.43
N GLY A 44 1.24 -22.57 15.60
CA GLY A 44 0.38 -23.49 14.85
C GLY A 44 0.76 -23.69 13.38
N ALA A 45 1.90 -23.16 12.93
CA ALA A 45 2.37 -23.30 11.56
C ALA A 45 2.61 -24.76 11.11
N PRO A 46 3.11 -25.70 11.96
CA PRO A 46 3.29 -27.10 11.57
C PRO A 46 1.97 -27.82 11.24
N GLU A 47 0.87 -27.45 11.88
CA GLU A 47 -0.45 -28.07 11.72
C GLU A 47 -1.28 -27.41 10.61
N ALA A 48 -0.94 -26.18 10.22
CA ALA A 48 -1.65 -25.42 9.20
C ALA A 48 -1.38 -25.91 7.78
N VAL A 49 -2.37 -25.72 6.89
CA VAL A 49 -2.18 -25.89 5.46
C VAL A 49 -1.53 -24.63 4.88
N TRP A 50 -0.35 -24.78 4.28
CA TRP A 50 0.35 -23.68 3.61
C TRP A 50 0.13 -23.74 2.11
N LEU A 51 -0.58 -22.74 1.59
CA LEU A 51 -0.74 -22.55 0.15
C LEU A 51 0.58 -22.06 -0.47
N PRO A 52 0.86 -22.36 -1.75
CA PRO A 52 2.06 -21.86 -2.42
C PRO A 52 2.15 -20.32 -2.35
N ALA A 53 3.34 -19.80 -2.02
CA ALA A 53 3.54 -18.36 -2.05
C ALA A 53 3.24 -17.79 -3.44
N PHE A 54 2.67 -16.59 -3.44
CA PHE A 54 2.39 -15.86 -4.66
C PHE A 54 3.42 -14.75 -4.90
N SER A 55 3.86 -14.64 -6.15
CA SER A 55 4.70 -13.55 -6.62
C SER A 55 4.15 -12.99 -7.92
N GLY A 56 4.18 -11.66 -8.05
CA GLY A 56 3.89 -10.94 -9.29
C GLY A 56 5.11 -10.70 -10.18
N GLY A 57 6.24 -11.36 -9.89
CA GLY A 57 7.54 -11.08 -10.50
C GLY A 57 8.40 -10.11 -9.68
N ASP A 58 9.66 -9.96 -10.08
CA ASP A 58 10.70 -9.26 -9.32
C ASP A 58 11.17 -7.95 -9.98
N ARG A 59 10.54 -7.54 -11.10
CA ARG A 59 10.82 -6.31 -11.84
C ARG A 59 9.51 -5.63 -12.24
N GLY A 60 9.56 -4.32 -12.46
CA GLY A 60 8.40 -3.59 -13.00
C GLY A 60 7.13 -3.65 -12.15
N PHE A 61 7.22 -4.09 -10.89
CA PHE A 61 6.04 -4.41 -10.08
C PHE A 61 5.52 -3.20 -9.30
N ARG A 62 6.38 -2.21 -9.06
CA ARG A 62 6.11 -1.12 -8.12
C ARG A 62 5.20 -0.09 -8.78
N ASN A 63 3.95 -0.05 -8.32
CA ASN A 63 2.91 0.86 -8.79
C ASN A 63 2.95 2.25 -8.14
N ARG A 64 3.84 2.46 -7.16
CA ARG A 64 3.90 3.71 -6.40
C ARG A 64 5.35 4.09 -6.10
N ALA A 65 5.75 5.24 -6.63
CA ALA A 65 7.04 5.87 -6.39
C ALA A 65 6.86 7.12 -5.53
N LYS A 66 7.66 7.25 -4.48
CA LYS A 66 7.77 8.49 -3.69
C LYS A 66 9.18 9.02 -3.87
N LEU A 67 9.32 9.99 -4.78
CA LEU A 67 10.61 10.44 -5.28
C LEU A 67 11.00 11.74 -4.58
N VAL A 68 12.17 11.77 -3.97
CA VAL A 68 12.81 13.01 -3.53
C VAL A 68 13.14 13.84 -4.76
N VAL A 69 12.85 15.14 -4.71
CA VAL A 69 13.32 16.11 -5.70
C VAL A 69 14.65 16.68 -5.21
N GLY A 70 15.72 16.38 -5.94
CA GLY A 70 17.07 16.86 -5.65
C GLY A 70 17.73 17.57 -6.83
N GLY A 71 19.02 17.88 -6.68
CA GLY A 71 19.82 18.56 -7.70
C GLY A 71 19.69 20.09 -7.65
N THR A 72 19.95 20.77 -8.77
CA THR A 72 19.91 22.23 -8.88
C THR A 72 18.82 22.68 -9.85
N GLY A 73 17.81 23.40 -9.37
CA GLY A 73 16.76 23.97 -10.20
C GLY A 73 17.28 25.02 -11.20
N GLY A 74 16.52 25.27 -12.28
CA GLY A 74 16.79 26.34 -13.24
C GLY A 74 17.92 26.09 -14.25
N ARG A 75 18.50 24.88 -14.28
CA ARG A 75 19.45 24.43 -15.32
C ARG A 75 18.93 23.16 -16.02
N PRO A 76 19.08 23.02 -17.34
CA PRO A 76 18.73 21.79 -18.05
C PRO A 76 19.49 20.58 -17.48
N GLY A 77 18.79 19.49 -17.21
CA GLY A 77 19.34 18.28 -16.58
C GLY A 77 19.71 18.43 -15.11
N GLY A 78 19.28 19.52 -14.47
CA GLY A 78 19.59 19.85 -13.08
C GLY A 78 18.71 19.14 -12.05
N ILE A 79 17.50 18.69 -12.41
CA ILE A 79 16.58 18.02 -11.48
C ILE A 79 16.86 16.51 -11.43
N ARG A 80 16.99 15.99 -10.21
CA ARG A 80 17.12 14.56 -9.92
C ARG A 80 15.87 14.06 -9.22
N LEU A 81 15.39 12.88 -9.61
CA LEU A 81 14.25 12.22 -8.97
C LEU A 81 14.66 10.83 -8.49
N GLY A 82 14.56 10.59 -7.19
CA GLY A 82 14.93 9.31 -6.60
C GLY A 82 14.83 9.30 -5.08
N ILE A 83 15.93 9.06 -4.39
CA ILE A 83 15.99 8.98 -2.91
C ILE A 83 16.98 9.98 -2.34
N LEU A 84 16.93 10.19 -1.02
CA LEU A 84 18.01 10.83 -0.29
C LEU A 84 19.13 9.81 -0.06
N GLY A 85 20.33 10.12 -0.52
CA GLY A 85 21.53 9.38 -0.18
C GLY A 85 21.96 9.61 1.27
N PRO A 86 22.94 8.86 1.79
CA PRO A 86 23.41 8.99 3.17
C PRO A 86 23.92 10.39 3.54
N SER A 87 24.41 11.16 2.57
CA SER A 87 24.86 12.55 2.73
C SER A 87 23.73 13.59 2.74
N GLY A 88 22.47 13.16 2.57
CA GLY A 88 21.33 14.07 2.41
C GLY A 88 21.20 14.67 1.01
N GLU A 89 22.01 14.24 0.05
CA GLU A 89 21.89 14.63 -1.36
C GLU A 89 20.90 13.74 -2.12
N GLY A 90 20.25 14.30 -3.14
CA GLY A 90 19.34 13.55 -4.00
C GLY A 90 20.09 12.61 -4.95
N VAL A 91 19.86 11.31 -4.80
CA VAL A 91 20.29 10.24 -5.71
C VAL A 91 19.25 10.09 -6.81
N ASP A 92 19.68 10.12 -8.06
CA ASP A 92 18.82 9.96 -9.22
C ASP A 92 18.57 8.48 -9.53
N LEU A 93 17.31 8.05 -9.46
CA LEU A 93 16.89 6.67 -9.67
C LEU A 93 15.98 6.50 -10.89
N ARG A 94 16.17 7.31 -11.94
CA ARG A 94 15.41 7.21 -13.20
C ARG A 94 15.41 5.83 -13.86
N GLU A 95 16.45 5.03 -13.66
CA GLU A 95 16.58 3.68 -14.26
C GLU A 95 16.26 2.56 -13.24
N CYS A 96 15.44 2.84 -12.24
CA CYS A 96 15.10 1.87 -11.19
C CYS A 96 14.22 0.73 -11.75
N ALA A 97 14.80 -0.46 -11.92
CA ALA A 97 14.18 -1.62 -12.56
C ALA A 97 12.94 -2.21 -11.86
N ILE A 98 12.66 -1.82 -10.61
CA ILE A 98 11.46 -2.26 -9.90
C ILE A 98 10.23 -1.40 -10.21
N GLN A 99 10.43 -0.19 -10.74
CA GLN A 99 9.33 0.72 -11.09
C GLN A 99 8.57 0.15 -12.28
N ALA A 100 7.24 0.21 -12.22
CA ALA A 100 6.41 -0.12 -13.36
C ALA A 100 6.84 0.69 -14.60
N PRO A 101 6.82 0.09 -15.82
CA PRO A 101 7.31 0.75 -17.03
C PRO A 101 6.73 2.14 -17.29
N GLU A 102 5.44 2.33 -16.99
CA GLU A 102 4.72 3.59 -17.15
C GLU A 102 5.22 4.66 -16.17
N ILE A 103 5.53 4.26 -14.93
CA ILE A 103 6.17 5.16 -13.96
C ILE A 103 7.59 5.49 -14.44
N ALA A 104 8.37 4.49 -14.85
CA ALA A 104 9.73 4.70 -15.34
C ALA A 104 9.76 5.66 -16.54
N ALA A 105 8.78 5.57 -17.45
CA ALA A 105 8.62 6.49 -18.58
C ALA A 105 8.18 7.91 -18.16
N ALA A 106 7.38 8.04 -17.10
CA ALA A 106 6.91 9.34 -16.62
C ALA A 106 7.98 10.14 -15.87
N ILE A 107 8.90 9.49 -15.15
CA ILE A 107 9.94 10.17 -14.35
C ILE A 107 10.78 11.19 -15.15
N PRO A 108 11.39 10.86 -16.31
CA PRO A 108 12.18 11.83 -17.06
C PRO A 108 11.34 13.02 -17.56
N VAL A 109 10.08 12.79 -17.92
CA VAL A 109 9.13 13.84 -18.33
C VAL A 109 8.83 14.78 -17.16
N LEU A 110 8.59 14.22 -15.97
CA LEU A 110 8.38 14.99 -14.74
C LEU A 110 9.61 15.81 -14.36
N ALA A 111 10.82 15.24 -14.44
CA ALA A 111 12.06 15.97 -14.16
C ALA A 111 12.20 17.19 -15.08
N ALA A 112 12.00 17.01 -16.39
CA ALA A 112 12.04 18.11 -17.36
C ALA A 112 10.95 19.16 -17.13
N PHE A 113 9.73 18.74 -16.74
CA PHE A 113 8.66 19.66 -16.37
C PHE A 113 9.04 20.54 -15.17
N LEU A 114 9.56 19.91 -14.10
CA LEU A 114 10.00 20.60 -12.88
C LEU A 114 11.16 21.55 -13.14
N GLU A 115 12.11 21.22 -14.02
CA GLU A 115 13.18 22.14 -14.42
C GLU A 115 12.64 23.47 -14.94
N ARG A 116 11.62 23.39 -15.80
CA ARG A 116 10.99 24.59 -16.38
C ARG A 116 10.16 25.38 -15.36
N THR A 117 9.84 24.83 -14.18
CA THR A 117 9.12 25.58 -13.14
C THR A 117 10.01 26.60 -12.44
N ALA A 118 11.34 26.44 -12.55
CA ALA A 118 12.34 27.18 -11.78
C ALA A 118 12.20 27.07 -10.25
N LEU A 119 11.35 26.17 -9.75
CA LEU A 119 11.26 25.90 -8.32
C LEU A 119 12.51 25.15 -7.86
N ALA A 120 13.17 25.66 -6.83
CA ALA A 120 14.37 25.03 -6.29
C ALA A 120 14.01 23.72 -5.57
N PRO A 121 14.77 22.62 -5.79
CA PRO A 121 14.73 21.45 -4.92
C PRO A 121 14.96 21.83 -3.46
N TYR A 122 14.31 21.12 -2.55
CA TYR A 122 14.45 21.33 -1.11
C TYR A 122 15.74 20.69 -0.62
N ASP A 123 16.66 21.53 -0.15
CA ASP A 123 17.91 21.17 0.49
C ASP A 123 17.63 20.86 1.98
N VAL A 124 17.69 19.57 2.34
CA VAL A 124 17.38 19.09 3.69
C VAL A 124 18.37 19.65 4.72
N PRO A 125 19.71 19.54 4.54
CA PRO A 125 20.68 20.16 5.45
C PRO A 125 20.50 21.67 5.61
N ALA A 126 20.29 22.42 4.52
CA ALA A 126 20.20 23.88 4.57
C ALA A 126 18.78 24.42 4.85
N ARG A 127 17.78 23.54 4.92
CA ARG A 127 16.37 23.86 5.21
C ARG A 127 15.76 24.93 4.28
N ARG A 128 16.16 24.92 3.02
CA ARG A 128 15.74 25.91 2.00
C ARG A 128 15.33 25.22 0.71
N GLY A 129 14.70 25.96 -0.19
CA GLY A 129 14.12 25.42 -1.42
C GLY A 129 12.63 25.16 -1.29
N GLU A 130 12.01 24.63 -2.32
CA GLU A 130 10.55 24.64 -2.48
C GLU A 130 9.99 23.25 -2.78
N LEU A 131 10.55 22.52 -3.75
CA LEU A 131 10.09 21.18 -4.14
C LEU A 131 10.71 20.10 -3.25
N LYS A 132 9.91 19.35 -2.50
CA LYS A 132 10.39 18.28 -1.62
C LYS A 132 10.30 16.92 -2.29
N PHE A 133 9.12 16.57 -2.81
CA PHE A 133 8.85 15.26 -3.37
C PHE A 133 7.94 15.33 -4.60
N VAL A 134 8.01 14.30 -5.43
CA VAL A 134 6.96 13.93 -6.37
C VAL A 134 6.55 12.50 -6.11
N HIS A 135 5.27 12.28 -5.84
CA HIS A 135 4.69 10.96 -5.73
C HIS A 135 3.97 10.61 -7.04
N VAL A 136 4.22 9.40 -7.53
CA VAL A 136 3.56 8.86 -8.72
C VAL A 136 2.88 7.55 -8.30
N THR A 137 1.59 7.42 -8.54
CA THR A 137 0.85 6.15 -8.40
C THR A 137 0.28 5.76 -9.76
N LEU A 138 0.42 4.49 -10.14
CA LEU A 138 -0.04 3.91 -11.38
C LEU A 138 -1.26 3.01 -11.13
N ALA A 139 -2.31 3.26 -11.89
CA ALA A 139 -3.46 2.37 -11.99
C ALA A 139 -3.22 1.26 -13.03
N PRO A 140 -3.89 0.09 -12.90
CA PRO A 140 -3.90 -0.94 -13.94
C PRO A 140 -4.35 -0.45 -15.32
N SER A 141 -5.14 0.62 -15.39
CA SER A 141 -5.56 1.27 -16.63
C SER A 141 -4.43 1.98 -17.38
N GLY A 142 -3.27 2.18 -16.75
CA GLY A 142 -2.19 3.04 -17.24
C GLY A 142 -2.31 4.49 -16.76
N GLU A 143 -3.41 4.86 -16.10
CA GLU A 143 -3.61 6.20 -15.55
C GLU A 143 -2.68 6.48 -14.37
N LEU A 144 -2.23 7.73 -14.26
CA LEU A 144 -1.33 8.20 -13.22
C LEU A 144 -2.02 9.15 -12.26
N MET A 145 -1.69 9.01 -10.98
CA MET A 145 -1.84 10.05 -9.98
C MET A 145 -0.49 10.69 -9.70
N LEU A 146 -0.40 12.00 -9.92
CA LEU A 146 0.78 12.82 -9.68
C LEU A 146 0.53 13.73 -8.48
N ARG A 147 1.40 13.65 -7.46
CA ARG A 147 1.33 14.52 -6.29
C ARG A 147 2.66 15.25 -6.13
N PHE A 148 2.64 16.57 -6.15
CA PHE A 148 3.82 17.40 -5.91
C PHE A 148 3.82 17.88 -4.47
N VAL A 149 4.89 17.65 -3.73
CA VAL A 149 5.01 18.10 -2.34
C VAL A 149 5.85 19.37 -2.33
N THR A 150 5.23 20.50 -2.02
CA THR A 150 5.88 21.82 -2.01
C THR A 150 5.88 22.41 -0.60
N ARG A 151 6.82 23.31 -0.33
CA ARG A 151 6.94 23.93 0.99
C ARG A 151 5.90 25.02 1.22
N THR A 152 5.56 25.79 0.19
CA THR A 152 4.75 27.01 0.30
C THR A 152 3.68 27.12 -0.78
N GLU A 153 2.77 28.08 -0.60
CA GLU A 153 1.77 28.51 -1.60
C GLU A 153 2.41 28.93 -2.94
N HIS A 154 3.66 29.39 -2.93
CA HIS A 154 4.36 29.72 -4.17
C HIS A 154 4.57 28.48 -5.04
N GLY A 155 4.93 27.33 -4.45
CA GLY A 155 5.02 26.07 -5.17
C GLY A 155 3.67 25.64 -5.74
N LEU A 156 2.60 25.71 -4.95
CA LEU A 156 1.23 25.42 -5.39
C LEU A 156 0.81 26.27 -6.59
N THR A 157 0.92 27.59 -6.46
CA THR A 157 0.51 28.52 -7.52
C THR A 157 1.32 28.33 -8.79
N THR A 158 2.62 28.05 -8.68
CA THR A 158 3.50 27.78 -9.82
C THR A 158 3.13 26.50 -10.55
N ILE A 159 2.88 25.39 -9.84
CA ILE A 159 2.44 24.13 -10.46
C ILE A 159 1.06 24.29 -11.09
N ARG A 160 0.12 24.95 -10.39
CA ARG A 160 -1.24 25.22 -10.89
C ARG A 160 -1.22 26.04 -12.18
N ALA A 161 -0.39 27.07 -12.27
CA ALA A 161 -0.27 27.90 -13.48
C ALA A 161 0.22 27.11 -14.71
N ARG A 162 0.91 25.98 -14.50
CA ARG A 162 1.49 25.13 -15.57
C ARG A 162 0.75 23.80 -15.73
N LEU A 163 -0.46 23.69 -15.16
CA LEU A 163 -1.27 22.47 -15.21
C LEU A 163 -1.59 22.03 -16.65
N GLY A 164 -1.89 22.99 -17.55
CA GLY A 164 -2.17 22.69 -18.95
C GLY A 164 -0.98 22.05 -19.68
N GLU A 165 0.23 22.55 -19.43
CA GLU A 165 1.47 21.98 -19.96
C GLU A 165 1.72 20.57 -19.42
N LEU A 166 1.56 20.38 -18.10
CA LEU A 166 1.73 19.06 -17.48
C LEU A 166 0.77 18.02 -18.07
N ARG A 167 -0.50 18.38 -18.27
CA ARG A 167 -1.51 17.50 -18.88
C ARG A 167 -1.23 17.19 -20.34
N ALA A 168 -0.60 18.10 -21.09
CA ALA A 168 -0.18 17.84 -22.46
C ALA A 168 1.00 16.85 -22.52
N LEU A 169 1.92 16.93 -21.55
CA LEU A 169 3.09 16.05 -21.46
C LEU A 169 2.76 14.65 -20.93
N LEU A 170 1.79 14.56 -20.02
CA LEU A 170 1.35 13.32 -19.39
C LEU A 170 -0.18 13.25 -19.47
N PRO A 171 -0.75 12.99 -20.66
CA PRO A 171 -2.20 12.92 -20.85
C PRO A 171 -2.88 11.82 -20.02
N GLN A 172 -2.13 10.79 -19.62
CA GLN A 172 -2.59 9.73 -18.71
C GLN A 172 -2.68 10.16 -17.24
N ALA A 173 -2.28 11.39 -16.87
CA ALA A 173 -2.37 11.88 -15.50
C ALA A 173 -3.83 12.24 -15.13
N ALA A 174 -4.57 11.23 -14.68
CA ALA A 174 -5.98 11.34 -14.28
C ALA A 174 -6.18 12.10 -12.95
N VAL A 175 -5.19 12.09 -12.06
CA VAL A 175 -5.21 12.86 -10.81
C VAL A 175 -3.93 13.66 -10.67
N ILE A 176 -4.06 14.96 -10.41
CA ILE A 176 -2.93 15.85 -10.16
C ILE A 176 -3.26 16.68 -8.91
N SER A 177 -2.35 16.67 -7.94
CA SER A 177 -2.49 17.44 -6.72
C SER A 177 -1.18 18.03 -6.25
N VAL A 178 -1.28 19.03 -5.37
CA VAL A 178 -0.14 19.60 -4.66
C VAL A 178 -0.39 19.49 -3.16
N ASN A 179 0.55 18.87 -2.47
CA ASN A 179 0.55 18.76 -1.02
C ASN A 179 1.49 19.84 -0.43
N LEU A 180 1.00 20.56 0.58
CA LEU A 180 1.80 21.57 1.29
C LEU A 180 2.44 20.96 2.53
N LEU A 181 3.77 20.98 2.56
CA LEU A 181 4.58 20.55 3.69
C LEU A 181 5.54 21.69 4.08
N PRO A 182 5.10 22.68 4.86
CA PRO A 182 5.95 23.79 5.27
C PRO A 182 7.02 23.36 6.28
N GLU A 183 6.75 22.38 7.14
CA GLU A 183 7.68 22.02 8.22
C GLU A 183 8.91 21.26 7.72
N HIS A 184 10.03 21.44 8.44
CA HIS A 184 11.21 20.60 8.29
C HIS A 184 11.10 19.37 9.19
N ARG A 185 10.38 18.35 8.70
CA ARG A 185 10.17 17.08 9.38
C ARG A 185 10.48 15.92 8.45
N ALA A 186 10.85 14.77 9.01
CA ALA A 186 11.07 13.52 8.28
C ALA A 186 9.73 12.84 7.91
N VAL A 187 8.83 13.60 7.29
CA VAL A 187 7.55 13.14 6.73
C VAL A 187 7.54 13.39 5.23
N LEU A 188 6.74 12.60 4.51
CA LEU A 188 6.71 12.64 3.04
C LEU A 188 5.68 13.64 2.49
N GLU A 189 4.78 14.12 3.34
CA GLU A 189 3.66 14.98 3.00
C GLU A 189 3.17 15.71 4.26
N GLY A 190 2.54 16.86 4.08
CA GLY A 190 1.81 17.60 5.11
C GLY A 190 0.31 17.34 5.05
N GLU A 191 -0.45 18.05 5.88
CA GLU A 191 -1.88 17.80 6.10
C GLU A 191 -2.75 18.35 4.96
N ARG A 192 -2.34 19.45 4.32
CA ARG A 192 -3.12 20.11 3.28
C ARG A 192 -2.76 19.57 1.89
N GLU A 193 -3.78 19.08 1.18
CA GLU A 193 -3.71 18.58 -0.18
C GLU A 193 -4.66 19.37 -1.08
N GLU A 194 -4.14 19.95 -2.16
CA GLU A 194 -4.88 20.76 -3.13
C GLU A 194 -5.04 19.98 -4.43
N LEU A 195 -6.27 19.56 -4.74
CA LEU A 195 -6.59 18.91 -6.00
C LEU A 195 -6.56 19.92 -7.15
N LEU A 196 -5.80 19.63 -8.19
CA LEU A 196 -5.70 20.44 -9.40
C LEU A 196 -6.42 19.80 -10.59
N HIS A 197 -6.45 18.46 -10.64
CA HIS A 197 -7.16 17.68 -11.64
C HIS A 197 -7.58 16.33 -11.05
N GLY A 198 -8.80 15.87 -11.37
CA GLY A 198 -9.36 14.65 -10.80
C GLY A 198 -9.51 14.70 -9.28
N SER A 199 -10.14 13.69 -8.70
CA SER A 199 -10.34 13.59 -7.24
C SER A 199 -9.93 12.25 -6.65
N ALA A 200 -9.94 11.19 -7.46
CA ALA A 200 -9.46 9.87 -7.10
C ALA A 200 -9.01 9.09 -8.34
N LEU A 201 -7.99 8.27 -8.17
CA LEU A 201 -7.48 7.34 -9.19
C LEU A 201 -8.25 6.03 -9.06
N ARG A 202 -8.81 5.55 -10.18
CA ARG A 202 -9.53 4.28 -10.22
C ARG A 202 -8.52 3.12 -10.32
N MET A 203 -8.64 2.14 -9.43
CA MET A 203 -7.79 0.95 -9.38
C MET A 203 -8.64 -0.30 -9.65
N ASP A 204 -8.62 -0.82 -10.87
CA ASP A 204 -9.36 -2.03 -11.23
C ASP A 204 -8.63 -3.30 -10.73
N LEU A 205 -9.24 -3.99 -9.76
CA LEU A 205 -8.61 -5.12 -9.05
C LEU A 205 -9.29 -6.46 -9.30
N GLY A 206 -9.98 -6.59 -10.44
CA GLY A 206 -10.77 -7.76 -10.80
C GLY A 206 -12.25 -7.39 -10.77
N PRO A 207 -13.08 -7.99 -9.89
CA PRO A 207 -14.51 -7.72 -9.85
C PRO A 207 -14.85 -6.34 -9.26
N VAL A 208 -13.90 -5.70 -8.59
CA VAL A 208 -14.09 -4.42 -7.90
C VAL A 208 -13.06 -3.41 -8.38
N ALA A 209 -13.49 -2.15 -8.50
CA ALA A 209 -12.60 -1.01 -8.61
C ALA A 209 -12.55 -0.22 -7.31
N LEU A 210 -11.34 0.08 -6.83
CA LEU A 210 -11.13 0.95 -5.68
C LEU A 210 -10.82 2.37 -6.15
N HIS A 211 -11.26 3.36 -5.39
CA HIS A 211 -10.95 4.76 -5.67
C HIS A 211 -9.88 5.25 -4.69
N LEU A 212 -8.69 5.57 -5.18
CA LEU A 212 -7.61 6.09 -4.35
C LEU A 212 -7.60 7.61 -4.40
N ARG A 213 -7.75 8.26 -3.24
CA ARG A 213 -7.47 9.70 -3.10
C ARG A 213 -5.96 9.90 -2.86
N PRO A 214 -5.41 11.11 -3.01
CA PRO A 214 -3.96 11.36 -2.93
C PRO A 214 -3.25 10.74 -1.72
N GLN A 215 -3.84 10.87 -0.52
CA GLN A 215 -3.29 10.37 0.74
C GLN A 215 -3.71 8.93 1.05
N SER A 216 -4.52 8.28 0.21
CA SER A 216 -4.96 6.91 0.45
C SER A 216 -3.78 5.93 0.41
N PHE A 217 -3.71 5.06 1.42
CA PHE A 217 -2.85 3.89 1.39
C PHE A 217 -3.34 2.91 0.32
N PHE A 218 -2.40 2.28 -0.37
CA PHE A 218 -2.65 1.15 -1.25
C PHE A 218 -1.40 0.30 -1.36
N GLN A 219 -1.59 -0.98 -1.67
CA GLN A 219 -0.52 -1.94 -1.82
C GLN A 219 0.43 -1.57 -2.98
N THR A 220 1.73 -1.77 -2.77
CA THR A 220 2.78 -1.30 -3.70
C THR A 220 2.88 -2.16 -4.96
N ASN A 221 2.35 -3.38 -4.94
CA ASN A 221 2.33 -4.30 -6.07
C ASN A 221 0.88 -4.68 -6.39
N THR A 222 0.34 -4.15 -7.49
CA THR A 222 -1.08 -4.36 -7.83
C THR A 222 -1.39 -5.82 -8.15
N VAL A 223 -0.47 -6.55 -8.79
CA VAL A 223 -0.68 -7.96 -9.15
C VAL A 223 -0.82 -8.80 -7.88
N VAL A 224 0.07 -8.58 -6.92
CA VAL A 224 0.04 -9.28 -5.63
C VAL A 224 -1.16 -8.87 -4.79
N ALA A 225 -1.54 -7.59 -4.81
CA ALA A 225 -2.74 -7.11 -4.12
C ALA A 225 -4.02 -7.80 -4.64
N ARG A 226 -4.17 -7.97 -5.96
CA ARG A 226 -5.31 -8.66 -6.56
C ARG A 226 -5.40 -10.12 -6.10
N GLU A 227 -4.27 -10.82 -6.08
CA GLU A 227 -4.23 -12.20 -5.58
C GLU A 227 -4.56 -12.27 -4.08
N LEU A 228 -4.02 -11.36 -3.28
CA LEU A 228 -4.31 -11.28 -1.84
C LEU A 228 -5.82 -11.11 -1.58
N TYR A 229 -6.45 -10.15 -2.26
CA TYR A 229 -7.90 -9.95 -2.15
C TYR A 229 -8.69 -11.18 -2.64
N GLY A 230 -8.27 -11.79 -3.74
CA GLY A 230 -8.90 -13.01 -4.28
C GLY A 230 -8.78 -14.21 -3.34
N GLN A 231 -7.61 -14.41 -2.70
CA GLN A 231 -7.40 -15.48 -1.73
C GLN A 231 -8.31 -15.32 -0.52
N VAL A 232 -8.36 -14.11 0.07
CA VAL A 232 -9.24 -13.83 1.20
C VAL A 232 -10.71 -14.02 0.82
N ALA A 233 -11.11 -13.56 -0.37
CA ALA A 233 -12.47 -13.80 -0.87
C ALA A 233 -12.79 -15.28 -1.03
N SER A 234 -11.84 -16.10 -1.51
CA SER A 234 -11.99 -17.55 -1.61
C SER A 234 -12.17 -18.21 -0.23
N TRP A 235 -11.37 -17.83 0.77
CA TRP A 235 -11.53 -18.35 2.14
C TRP A 235 -12.89 -17.96 2.72
N VAL A 236 -13.29 -16.69 2.62
CA VAL A 236 -14.58 -16.22 3.12
C VAL A 236 -15.74 -16.90 2.40
N ALA A 237 -15.64 -17.14 1.09
CA ALA A 237 -16.65 -17.91 0.35
C ALA A 237 -16.75 -19.36 0.86
N GLY A 238 -15.62 -20.03 1.09
CA GLY A 238 -15.57 -21.39 1.65
C GLY A 238 -16.18 -21.49 3.06
N CYS A 239 -16.03 -20.44 3.88
CA CYS A 239 -16.64 -20.36 5.20
C CYS A 239 -18.14 -19.98 5.17
N SER A 240 -18.58 -19.34 4.09
CA SER A 240 -19.97 -18.86 3.89
C SER A 240 -20.59 -18.11 5.08
N PRO A 241 -19.91 -17.11 5.69
CA PRO A 241 -20.49 -16.37 6.80
C PRO A 241 -21.65 -15.48 6.33
N ALA A 242 -22.66 -15.33 7.17
CA ALA A 242 -23.78 -14.41 6.99
C ALA A 242 -23.38 -12.94 7.30
N SER A 243 -22.39 -12.73 8.17
CA SER A 243 -21.91 -11.40 8.57
C SER A 243 -20.39 -11.33 8.63
N VAL A 244 -19.82 -10.22 8.13
CA VAL A 244 -18.38 -9.97 8.08
C VAL A 244 -18.06 -8.55 8.52
N TRP A 245 -17.10 -8.39 9.42
CA TRP A 245 -16.42 -7.11 9.64
C TRP A 245 -15.07 -7.08 8.94
N ASP A 246 -14.72 -5.96 8.32
CA ASP A 246 -13.38 -5.66 7.81
C ASP A 246 -12.82 -4.48 8.61
N LEU A 247 -11.95 -4.78 9.57
CA LEU A 247 -11.34 -3.80 10.45
C LEU A 247 -10.03 -3.30 9.84
N TYR A 248 -9.80 -1.98 9.89
CA TYR A 248 -8.74 -1.30 9.14
C TYR A 248 -8.93 -1.44 7.62
N CYS A 249 -10.18 -1.32 7.17
CA CYS A 249 -10.56 -1.63 5.79
C CYS A 249 -9.97 -0.68 4.73
N GLY A 250 -9.44 0.48 5.14
CA GLY A 250 -8.93 1.50 4.24
C GLY A 250 -9.99 1.92 3.20
N VAL A 251 -9.67 1.75 1.93
CA VAL A 251 -10.59 2.05 0.81
C VAL A 251 -11.55 0.90 0.49
N GLY A 252 -11.68 -0.10 1.38
CA GLY A 252 -12.62 -1.21 1.25
C GLY A 252 -12.08 -2.40 0.46
N GLY A 253 -10.76 -2.61 0.44
CA GLY A 253 -10.12 -3.67 -0.36
C GLY A 253 -10.71 -5.06 -0.10
N PHE A 254 -10.69 -5.53 1.15
CA PHE A 254 -11.24 -6.85 1.49
C PHE A 254 -12.77 -6.82 1.53
N ALA A 255 -13.38 -5.87 2.23
CA ALA A 255 -14.84 -5.73 2.36
C ALA A 255 -15.58 -5.84 1.02
N LEU A 256 -15.09 -5.15 -0.03
CA LEU A 256 -15.75 -5.17 -1.33
C LEU A 256 -15.54 -6.49 -2.07
N HIS A 257 -14.39 -7.16 -1.93
CA HIS A 257 -14.14 -8.45 -2.56
C HIS A 257 -14.91 -9.61 -1.89
N VAL A 258 -15.28 -9.45 -0.63
CA VAL A 258 -16.08 -10.45 0.11
C VAL A 258 -17.57 -10.15 0.12
N ALA A 259 -18.00 -8.99 -0.41
CA ALA A 259 -19.40 -8.62 -0.51
C ALA A 259 -20.16 -9.56 -1.46
N ALA A 260 -21.27 -10.10 -0.97
CA ALA A 260 -22.12 -11.02 -1.72
C ALA A 260 -23.59 -10.83 -1.31
N PRO A 261 -24.56 -11.18 -2.19
CA PRO A 261 -25.98 -11.19 -1.80
C PRO A 261 -26.21 -12.05 -0.55
N GLY A 262 -26.99 -11.53 0.40
CA GLY A 262 -27.29 -12.24 1.65
C GLY A 262 -26.18 -12.19 2.72
N ARG A 263 -25.03 -11.56 2.44
CA ARG A 263 -23.96 -11.35 3.41
C ARG A 263 -23.92 -9.89 3.86
N ALA A 264 -24.08 -9.65 5.16
CA ALA A 264 -23.87 -8.33 5.76
C ALA A 264 -22.37 -8.06 5.87
N VAL A 265 -21.85 -7.08 5.14
CA VAL A 265 -20.44 -6.67 5.22
C VAL A 265 -20.32 -5.24 5.74
N LEU A 266 -19.52 -5.04 6.79
CA LEU A 266 -19.20 -3.73 7.36
C LEU A 266 -17.68 -3.51 7.38
N GLY A 267 -17.21 -2.49 6.67
CA GLY A 267 -15.83 -2.02 6.78
C GLY A 267 -15.71 -0.87 7.77
N VAL A 268 -14.70 -0.92 8.65
CA VAL A 268 -14.40 0.14 9.63
C VAL A 268 -13.00 0.69 9.37
N GLU A 269 -12.89 2.00 9.27
CA GLU A 269 -11.64 2.70 8.96
C GLU A 269 -11.62 4.08 9.62
N LEU A 270 -10.48 4.48 10.20
CA LEU A 270 -10.35 5.77 10.89
C LEU A 270 -10.46 6.95 9.90
N SER A 271 -9.93 6.79 8.69
CA SER A 271 -9.93 7.83 7.65
C SER A 271 -11.30 7.95 6.97
N ALA A 272 -12.05 9.01 7.31
CA ALA A 272 -13.29 9.36 6.62
C ALA A 272 -13.13 9.47 5.09
N ALA A 273 -11.99 9.98 4.61
CA ALA A 273 -11.72 10.09 3.17
C ALA A 273 -11.56 8.72 2.48
N ALA A 274 -11.02 7.73 3.18
CA ALA A 274 -10.92 6.36 2.70
C ALA A 274 -12.30 5.67 2.71
N VAL A 275 -13.09 5.88 3.77
CA VAL A 275 -14.49 5.43 3.87
C VAL A 275 -15.36 5.99 2.75
N ASP A 276 -15.24 7.27 2.41
CA ASP A 276 -15.96 7.86 1.28
C ASP A 276 -15.62 7.18 -0.06
N SER A 277 -14.35 6.79 -0.21
CA SER A 277 -13.86 6.09 -1.40
C SER A 277 -14.37 4.65 -1.45
N ALA A 278 -14.46 3.98 -0.30
CA ALA A 278 -15.05 2.65 -0.17
C ALA A 278 -16.55 2.67 -0.48
N ARG A 279 -17.29 3.64 0.07
CA ARG A 279 -18.72 3.86 -0.21
C ARG A 279 -18.98 4.15 -1.69
N ARG A 280 -18.12 4.96 -2.32
CA ARG A 280 -18.18 5.19 -3.77
C ARG A 280 -18.02 3.90 -4.55
N SER A 281 -17.00 3.12 -4.23
CA SER A 281 -16.68 1.86 -4.89
C SER A 281 -17.82 0.83 -4.75
N ALA A 282 -18.42 0.73 -3.55
CA ALA A 282 -19.59 -0.11 -3.31
C ALA A 282 -20.80 0.30 -4.16
N ARG A 283 -21.11 1.60 -4.22
CA ARG A 283 -22.23 2.12 -5.03
C ARG A 283 -22.04 1.85 -6.51
N GLU A 284 -20.85 2.10 -7.04
CA GLU A 284 -20.54 1.88 -8.47
C GLU A 284 -20.60 0.39 -8.84
N ALA A 285 -20.20 -0.50 -7.94
CA ALA A 285 -20.25 -1.95 -8.15
C ALA A 285 -21.62 -2.58 -7.81
N GLY A 286 -22.56 -1.84 -7.22
CA GLY A 286 -23.84 -2.38 -6.76
C GLY A 286 -23.70 -3.39 -5.63
N LEU A 287 -22.63 -3.31 -4.82
CA LEU A 287 -22.33 -4.27 -3.76
C LEU A 287 -22.99 -3.90 -2.43
N PRO A 288 -23.57 -4.87 -1.70
CA PRO A 288 -24.26 -4.63 -0.42
C PRO A 288 -23.27 -4.52 0.76
N ALA A 289 -22.32 -3.58 0.69
CA ALA A 289 -21.33 -3.33 1.73
C ALA A 289 -21.55 -1.96 2.39
N ARG A 290 -21.43 -1.90 3.72
CA ARG A 290 -21.50 -0.67 4.53
C ARG A 290 -20.11 -0.30 5.02
N PHE A 291 -19.90 1.00 5.29
CA PHE A 291 -18.62 1.52 5.76
C PHE A 291 -18.82 2.62 6.80
N GLU A 292 -18.00 2.58 7.84
CA GLU A 292 -18.01 3.51 8.97
C GLU A 292 -16.64 4.13 9.22
N ALA A 293 -16.66 5.43 9.52
CA ALA A 293 -15.47 6.20 9.86
C ALA A 293 -15.28 6.21 11.38
N ALA A 294 -14.51 5.27 11.91
CA ALA A 294 -14.30 5.07 13.34
C ALA A 294 -12.94 4.40 13.62
N ASP A 295 -12.46 4.50 14.86
CA ASP A 295 -11.35 3.63 15.29
C ASP A 295 -11.85 2.18 15.36
N ALA A 296 -11.13 1.28 14.68
CA ALA A 296 -11.57 -0.11 14.54
C ALA A 296 -11.60 -0.87 15.87
N THR A 297 -10.71 -0.52 16.81
CA THR A 297 -10.67 -1.15 18.14
C THR A 297 -11.79 -0.62 19.00
N GLU A 298 -11.99 0.71 19.04
CA GLU A 298 -13.10 1.32 19.81
C GLU A 298 -14.46 0.83 19.29
N PHE A 299 -14.64 0.75 17.97
CA PHE A 299 -15.83 0.21 17.34
C PHE A 299 -16.11 -1.23 17.81
N ALA A 300 -15.10 -2.11 17.72
CA ALA A 300 -15.27 -3.52 18.07
C ALA A 300 -15.65 -3.70 19.55
N LEU A 301 -15.01 -2.95 20.45
CA LEU A 301 -15.27 -2.99 21.89
C LEU A 301 -16.66 -2.46 22.28
N ALA A 302 -17.23 -1.56 21.48
CA ALA A 302 -18.54 -0.96 21.75
C ALA A 302 -19.71 -1.83 21.29
N ALA A 303 -19.45 -2.85 20.47
CA ALA A 303 -20.49 -3.70 19.89
C ALA A 303 -21.14 -4.62 20.94
N ALA A 304 -22.45 -4.78 20.85
CA ALA A 304 -23.17 -5.75 21.66
C ALA A 304 -22.91 -7.19 21.16
N PRO A 305 -23.01 -8.23 22.02
CA PRO A 305 -22.77 -9.62 21.62
C PRO A 305 -23.60 -10.07 20.40
N GLU A 306 -24.83 -9.59 20.27
CA GLU A 306 -25.73 -9.89 19.15
C GLU A 306 -25.34 -9.20 17.82
N GLU A 307 -24.44 -8.22 17.85
CA GLU A 307 -23.94 -7.51 16.67
C GLU A 307 -22.65 -8.13 16.11
N LEU A 308 -22.03 -9.06 16.84
CA LEU A 308 -20.77 -9.68 16.47
C LEU A 308 -20.90 -10.44 15.14
N PRO A 309 -19.89 -10.34 14.26
CA PRO A 309 -19.94 -10.99 12.96
C PRO A 309 -19.55 -12.48 13.08
N GLU A 310 -19.93 -13.27 12.08
CA GLU A 310 -19.47 -14.66 11.96
C GLU A 310 -18.00 -14.77 11.50
N LEU A 311 -17.46 -13.68 10.92
CA LEU A 311 -16.06 -13.60 10.52
C LEU A 311 -15.53 -12.16 10.63
N VAL A 312 -14.33 -12.00 11.18
CA VAL A 312 -13.61 -10.71 11.18
C VAL A 312 -12.41 -10.80 10.23
N ILE A 313 -12.25 -9.80 9.37
CA ILE A 313 -11.03 -9.56 8.59
C ILE A 313 -10.27 -8.43 9.27
N VAL A 314 -8.96 -8.59 9.48
CA VAL A 314 -8.09 -7.51 9.97
C VAL A 314 -6.92 -7.31 9.01
N ASN A 315 -6.63 -6.05 8.70
CA ASN A 315 -5.44 -5.63 7.95
C ASN A 315 -4.74 -4.46 8.65
N PRO A 316 -4.16 -4.71 9.84
CA PRO A 316 -3.67 -3.65 10.71
C PRO A 316 -2.39 -2.98 10.18
N PRO A 317 -1.99 -1.84 10.77
CA PRO A 317 -0.64 -1.29 10.58
C PRO A 317 0.45 -2.28 11.02
N ARG A 318 1.71 -1.97 10.68
CA ARG A 318 2.89 -2.81 11.00
C ARG A 318 3.05 -3.24 12.47
N ARG A 319 2.37 -2.58 13.41
CA ARG A 319 2.40 -2.92 14.83
C ARG A 319 1.46 -4.08 15.21
N GLY A 320 0.62 -4.55 14.29
CA GLY A 320 -0.43 -5.54 14.55
C GLY A 320 -1.73 -4.90 15.07
N ILE A 321 -2.67 -5.76 15.49
CA ILE A 321 -3.96 -5.34 16.06
C ILE A 321 -3.82 -4.84 17.51
N GLY A 322 -2.74 -5.25 18.20
CA GLY A 322 -2.47 -4.86 19.57
C GLY A 322 -3.29 -5.64 20.60
N GLU A 323 -2.86 -5.52 21.87
CA GLU A 323 -3.35 -6.35 22.98
C GLU A 323 -4.85 -6.19 23.24
N VAL A 324 -5.37 -4.97 23.08
CA VAL A 324 -6.78 -4.67 23.35
C VAL A 324 -7.71 -5.37 22.35
N LEU A 325 -7.43 -5.25 21.05
CA LEU A 325 -8.26 -5.89 20.02
C LEU A 325 -8.04 -7.41 19.99
N ALA A 326 -6.82 -7.89 20.26
CA ALA A 326 -6.55 -9.32 20.40
C ALA A 326 -7.34 -9.94 21.57
N ALA A 327 -7.34 -9.29 22.75
CA ALA A 327 -8.10 -9.76 23.91
C ALA A 327 -9.61 -9.74 23.67
N PHE A 328 -10.11 -8.72 22.97
CA PHE A 328 -11.50 -8.69 22.52
C PHE A 328 -11.82 -9.88 21.60
N LEU A 329 -11.03 -10.11 20.55
CA LEU A 329 -11.27 -11.20 19.62
C LEU A 329 -11.22 -12.56 20.31
N GLU A 330 -10.27 -12.77 21.24
CA GLU A 330 -10.15 -13.96 22.06
C GLU A 330 -11.43 -14.22 22.88
N GLY A 331 -11.97 -13.18 23.54
CA GLY A 331 -13.18 -13.28 24.38
C GLY A 331 -14.52 -13.15 23.65
N SER A 332 -14.54 -12.71 22.39
CA SER A 332 -15.77 -12.38 21.65
C SER A 332 -16.62 -13.58 21.24
N GLY A 333 -16.04 -14.78 21.15
CA GLY A 333 -16.70 -15.94 20.56
C GLY A 333 -16.85 -15.89 19.04
N VAL A 334 -16.29 -14.89 18.36
CA VAL A 334 -16.23 -14.86 16.89
C VAL A 334 -15.64 -16.18 16.37
N PRO A 335 -16.30 -16.87 15.43
CA PRO A 335 -15.85 -18.19 14.98
C PRO A 335 -14.55 -18.15 14.17
N ARG A 336 -14.35 -17.12 13.35
CA ARG A 336 -13.27 -17.06 12.36
C ARG A 336 -12.66 -15.68 12.23
N VAL A 337 -11.35 -15.64 12.03
CA VAL A 337 -10.61 -14.42 11.77
C VAL A 337 -9.72 -14.63 10.54
N VAL A 338 -9.79 -13.73 9.57
CA VAL A 338 -8.79 -13.62 8.50
C VAL A 338 -7.87 -12.47 8.84
N TYR A 339 -6.56 -12.72 8.90
CA TYR A 339 -5.57 -11.71 9.25
C TYR A 339 -4.60 -11.53 8.08
N SER A 340 -4.57 -10.34 7.48
CA SER A 340 -3.53 -9.91 6.53
C SER A 340 -2.46 -9.09 7.27
N SER A 341 -1.19 -9.42 7.10
CA SER A 341 -0.09 -8.75 7.77
C SER A 341 1.14 -8.55 6.88
N CYS A 342 1.68 -7.34 6.91
CA CYS A 342 3.01 -7.02 6.36
C CYS A 342 4.16 -7.26 7.36
N ASN A 343 3.87 -7.75 8.56
CA ASN A 343 4.81 -7.98 9.65
C ASN A 343 4.50 -9.32 10.38
N PRO A 344 5.19 -10.43 10.03
CA PRO A 344 4.92 -11.73 10.65
C PRO A 344 5.27 -11.76 12.14
N GLU A 345 6.20 -10.91 12.61
CA GLU A 345 6.56 -10.84 14.04
C GLU A 345 5.42 -10.27 14.89
N SER A 346 4.74 -9.20 14.45
CA SER A 346 3.57 -8.69 15.18
C SER A 346 2.37 -9.62 15.06
N LEU A 347 2.19 -10.26 13.90
CA LEU A 347 1.17 -11.31 13.72
C LEU A 347 1.39 -12.44 14.73
N ALA A 348 2.61 -12.97 14.86
CA ALA A 348 2.92 -14.03 15.82
C ALA A 348 2.60 -13.62 17.27
N LYS A 349 2.92 -12.36 17.66
CA LYS A 349 2.55 -11.82 18.97
C LYS A 349 1.04 -11.80 19.17
N ASP A 350 0.29 -11.31 18.17
CA ASP A 350 -1.17 -11.23 18.24
C ASP A 350 -1.82 -12.62 18.30
N LEU A 351 -1.34 -13.58 17.51
CA LEU A 351 -1.84 -14.98 17.54
C LEU A 351 -1.58 -15.64 18.89
N ALA A 352 -0.42 -15.38 19.52
CA ALA A 352 -0.12 -15.90 20.86
C ALA A 352 -1.07 -15.35 21.94
N ALA A 353 -1.66 -14.17 21.72
CA ALA A 353 -2.67 -13.58 22.61
C ALA A 353 -4.10 -14.08 22.31
N MET A 354 -4.28 -14.90 21.28
CA MET A 354 -5.56 -15.46 20.84
C MET A 354 -5.52 -16.99 20.80
N PRO A 355 -5.18 -17.68 21.92
CA PRO A 355 -4.93 -19.13 21.93
C PRO A 355 -6.16 -19.97 21.59
N SER A 356 -7.38 -19.42 21.66
CA SER A 356 -8.57 -20.12 21.22
C SER A 356 -8.67 -20.25 19.70
N TYR A 357 -7.85 -19.54 18.93
CA TYR A 357 -7.86 -19.63 17.46
C TYR A 357 -6.69 -20.49 16.94
N ALA A 358 -7.02 -21.54 16.18
CA ALA A 358 -6.04 -22.32 15.45
C ALA A 358 -5.78 -21.72 14.06
N LEU A 359 -4.52 -21.71 13.65
CA LEU A 359 -4.10 -21.42 12.28
C LEU A 359 -4.53 -22.57 11.36
N ARG A 360 -5.48 -22.32 10.45
CA ARG A 360 -5.99 -23.31 9.50
C ARG A 360 -5.25 -23.28 8.18
N GLU A 361 -5.19 -22.10 7.59
CA GLU A 361 -4.51 -21.89 6.31
C GLU A 361 -3.63 -20.64 6.36
N ALA A 362 -2.52 -20.67 5.63
CA ALA A 362 -1.63 -19.54 5.47
C ALA A 362 -1.13 -19.44 4.03
N ARG A 363 -0.95 -18.21 3.55
CA ARG A 363 -0.33 -17.93 2.25
C ARG A 363 0.58 -16.71 2.32
N VAL A 364 1.79 -16.86 1.81
CA VAL A 364 2.76 -15.76 1.69
C VAL A 364 2.60 -15.07 0.34
N PHE A 365 2.68 -13.75 0.35
CA PHE A 365 2.55 -12.88 -0.81
C PHE A 365 3.80 -12.00 -0.89
N ASP A 366 4.56 -12.12 -1.98
CA ASP A 366 5.74 -11.31 -2.18
C ASP A 366 5.39 -9.90 -2.69
N MET A 367 4.89 -9.07 -1.78
CA MET A 367 4.56 -7.67 -2.04
C MET A 367 5.82 -6.81 -2.31
N PHE A 368 6.98 -7.24 -1.83
CA PHE A 368 8.24 -6.47 -1.86
C PHE A 368 9.46 -7.33 -2.27
N PRO A 369 9.56 -7.74 -3.55
CA PRO A 369 10.75 -8.40 -4.09
C PRO A 369 12.05 -7.63 -3.79
N HIS A 370 13.16 -8.37 -3.60
CA HIS A 370 14.49 -7.85 -3.24
C HIS A 370 14.62 -7.22 -1.85
N THR A 371 13.61 -7.38 -0.99
CA THR A 371 13.64 -6.96 0.41
C THR A 371 13.32 -8.13 1.34
N SER A 372 13.60 -7.99 2.63
CA SER A 372 13.18 -8.96 3.64
C SER A 372 11.71 -8.81 4.06
N HIS A 373 10.98 -7.83 3.52
CA HIS A 373 9.54 -7.67 3.80
C HIS A 373 8.73 -8.72 3.04
N LEU A 374 7.65 -9.17 3.66
CA LEU A 374 6.66 -10.06 3.06
C LEU A 374 5.28 -9.63 3.53
N GLU A 375 4.27 -9.99 2.76
CA GLU A 375 2.88 -9.98 3.20
C GLU A 375 2.45 -11.43 3.45
N VAL A 376 1.66 -11.68 4.48
CA VAL A 376 1.08 -13.00 4.77
C VAL A 376 -0.39 -12.81 5.10
N ALA A 377 -1.24 -13.67 4.55
CA ALA A 377 -2.62 -13.80 5.00
C ALA A 377 -2.81 -15.15 5.68
N VAL A 378 -3.57 -15.17 6.77
CA VAL A 378 -3.91 -16.39 7.49
C VAL A 378 -5.41 -16.49 7.74
N LEU A 379 -5.94 -17.70 7.64
CA LEU A 379 -7.28 -18.05 8.10
C LEU A 379 -7.16 -18.73 9.46
N LEU A 380 -7.79 -18.12 10.45
CA LEU A 380 -7.86 -18.59 11.82
C LEU A 380 -9.28 -19.07 12.10
N GLU A 381 -9.39 -20.18 12.81
CA GLU A 381 -10.68 -20.72 13.24
C GLU A 381 -10.62 -21.04 14.72
N ARG A 382 -11.66 -20.65 15.45
CA ARG A 382 -11.77 -20.96 16.86
C ARG A 382 -11.83 -22.47 17.06
N VAL A 383 -10.92 -22.99 17.89
CA VAL A 383 -10.98 -24.37 18.37
C VAL A 383 -12.09 -24.41 19.42
N GLY A 384 -13.01 -25.36 19.30
CA GLY A 384 -14.25 -25.39 20.08
C GLY A 384 -14.05 -25.15 21.58
N GLY A 385 -14.95 -24.34 22.16
CA GLY A 385 -15.18 -24.31 23.60
C GLY A 385 -15.93 -25.54 24.09
#